data_AF-A0A7J9W5N7-F1
#
_entry.id   AF-A0A7J9W5N7-F1
#
_cell.length_a   1.000
_cell.length_b   1.000
_cell.length_c   1.000
_cell.angle_alpha   90.00
_cell.angle_beta   90.00
_cell.angle_gamma   90.00
#
_symmetry.space_group_name_H-M   'P 1'
#
loop_
_entity.id
_entity.type
_entity.pdbx_description
1 polymer ?
#
loop_
_entity_poly.entity_id
_entity_poly.type
_entity_poly.pdbx_seq_one_letter_code
_entity_poly.pdbx_strand_id
1 'polypeptide(L)'
;MARERISRRPYVWQTVPWSDGQILTRGSVDGLPALTWGRADREALATARQLRELGLRPAGADPVAVLVFGHRREGRRPVEYASLYRIDEAAPKRTATPAQREAIERALGARRTCQRCGQQQDYYLSTRSRMCGPCSEATGVWDDQAAAVDDDWRAEHDAAIRAEDPYRPITETDLAGPELDLVEPPEPDVGDADEADVVALPPQRSAEPRPAPTPDIDRAAIEDDSTPAADDAAQATQHTQRALTRIAQHRAADARAGDETRAERLARWHAHDHAAERPAHADAPELAAAGPRQEVAL
;
A
#
# COMPACT_ATOMS: atom_id res chain seq x y z
N MET A 1 3.20 25.84 -5.36
CA MET A 1 2.43 25.81 -6.62
C MET A 1 1.09 25.13 -6.37
N ALA A 2 0.00 25.88 -6.20
CA ALA A 2 -1.32 25.31 -5.99
C ALA A 2 -1.72 24.50 -7.23
N ARG A 3 -1.97 23.18 -7.09
CA ARG A 3 -2.52 22.36 -8.18
C ARG A 3 -3.91 22.91 -8.50
N GLU A 4 -4.01 23.69 -9.57
CA GLU A 4 -5.28 24.21 -10.05
C GLU A 4 -6.27 23.05 -10.22
N ARG A 5 -7.46 23.19 -9.65
CA ARG A 5 -8.50 22.14 -9.68
C ARG A 5 -8.85 21.87 -11.14
N ILE A 6 -8.64 20.64 -11.61
CA ILE A 6 -8.96 20.24 -13.00
C ILE A 6 -10.42 20.53 -13.38
N SER A 7 -11.33 20.50 -12.41
CA SER A 7 -12.74 20.90 -12.62
C SER A 7 -12.94 22.36 -13.04
N ARG A 8 -11.96 23.25 -12.79
CA ARG A 8 -11.99 24.68 -13.13
C ARG A 8 -11.25 25.02 -14.43
N ARG A 9 -10.41 24.12 -14.95
CA ARG A 9 -9.68 24.34 -16.21
C ARG A 9 -10.64 24.56 -17.37
N PRO A 10 -10.39 25.44 -18.34
CA PRO A 10 -11.26 25.62 -19.49
C PRO A 10 -11.40 24.31 -20.29
N TYR A 11 -12.52 24.17 -21.01
CA TYR A 11 -12.64 23.08 -21.97
C TYR A 11 -11.78 23.35 -23.19
N VAL A 12 -11.14 22.30 -23.71
CA VAL A 12 -10.32 22.33 -24.90
C VAL A 12 -10.72 21.21 -25.85
N TRP A 13 -10.64 21.47 -27.14
CA TRP A 13 -10.82 20.46 -28.17
C TRP A 13 -9.55 19.62 -28.27
N GLN A 14 -9.68 18.30 -28.15
CA GLN A 14 -8.57 17.37 -28.28
C GLN A 14 -8.96 16.24 -29.22
N THR A 15 -8.02 15.87 -30.10
CA THR A 15 -8.11 14.63 -30.89
C THR A 15 -7.77 13.47 -29.97
N VAL A 16 -8.56 12.38 -30.06
CA VAL A 16 -8.43 11.22 -29.19
C VAL A 16 -8.45 9.92 -29.99
N PRO A 17 -7.80 8.84 -29.52
CA PRO A 17 -7.65 7.62 -30.31
C PRO A 17 -8.91 6.77 -30.47
N TRP A 18 -10.01 7.07 -29.76
CA TRP A 18 -11.27 6.31 -29.80
C TRP A 18 -12.41 7.04 -30.52
N SER A 19 -12.14 8.18 -31.17
CA SER A 19 -13.14 8.96 -31.92
C SER A 19 -12.52 9.54 -33.18
N ASP A 20 -13.27 9.53 -34.29
CA ASP A 20 -12.83 10.11 -35.57
C ASP A 20 -12.78 11.65 -35.56
N GLY A 21 -13.30 12.28 -34.50
CA GLY A 21 -13.38 13.73 -34.34
C GLY A 21 -12.65 14.26 -33.11
N GLN A 22 -12.76 15.57 -32.91
CA GLN A 22 -12.31 16.19 -31.67
C GLN A 22 -13.39 16.09 -30.60
N ILE A 23 -12.97 15.89 -29.35
CA ILE A 23 -13.86 15.89 -28.20
C ILE A 23 -13.47 17.00 -27.21
N LEU A 24 -14.44 17.48 -26.45
CA LEU A 24 -14.23 18.48 -25.40
C LEU A 24 -13.72 17.82 -24.12
N THR A 25 -12.51 18.19 -23.69
CA THR A 25 -11.86 17.71 -22.47
C THR A 25 -11.48 18.88 -21.56
N ARG A 26 -11.13 18.62 -20.30
CA ARG A 26 -10.57 19.61 -19.35
C ARG A 26 -9.03 19.63 -19.40
N GLY A 27 -8.48 19.42 -20.60
CA GLY A 27 -7.05 19.23 -20.81
C GLY A 27 -6.63 17.79 -20.55
N SER A 28 -5.38 17.61 -20.10
CA SER A 28 -4.83 16.31 -19.75
C SER A 28 -4.46 16.21 -18.27
N VAL A 29 -4.52 14.98 -17.75
CA VAL A 29 -4.07 14.57 -16.42
C VAL A 29 -3.13 13.41 -16.63
N ASP A 30 -1.88 13.57 -16.21
CA ASP A 30 -0.82 12.55 -16.37
C ASP A 30 -0.69 12.04 -17.83
N GLY A 31 -0.82 12.96 -18.80
CA GLY A 31 -0.77 12.66 -20.23
C GLY A 31 -2.07 12.13 -20.83
N LEU A 32 -3.08 11.80 -20.02
CA LEU A 32 -4.36 11.26 -20.47
C LEU A 32 -5.43 12.36 -20.61
N PRO A 33 -6.28 12.32 -21.64
CA PRO A 33 -7.42 13.24 -21.77
C PRO A 33 -8.35 13.19 -20.55
N ALA A 34 -8.66 14.36 -20.00
CA ALA A 34 -9.49 14.52 -18.82
C ALA A 34 -10.95 14.78 -19.19
N LEU A 35 -11.79 13.76 -19.10
CA LEU A 35 -13.21 13.82 -19.44
C LEU A 35 -14.04 14.21 -18.23
N THR A 36 -15.08 15.00 -18.43
CA THR A 36 -16.07 15.29 -17.38
C THR A 36 -17.28 14.37 -17.50
N TRP A 37 -18.10 14.35 -16.46
CA TRP A 37 -19.36 13.60 -16.47
C TRP A 37 -20.20 13.89 -17.71
N GLY A 38 -20.63 12.84 -18.40
CA GLY A 38 -21.44 12.93 -19.63
C GLY A 38 -20.67 13.21 -20.93
N ARG A 39 -19.34 13.34 -20.88
CA ARG A 39 -18.49 13.53 -22.08
C ARG A 39 -17.78 12.26 -22.55
N ALA A 40 -17.66 11.25 -21.68
CA ALA A 40 -17.16 9.95 -22.11
C ALA A 40 -18.23 9.26 -22.97
N ASP A 41 -17.85 8.89 -24.19
CA ASP A 41 -18.66 8.05 -25.05
C ASP A 41 -18.81 6.67 -24.40
N ARG A 42 -20.06 6.27 -24.16
CA ARG A 42 -20.39 5.02 -23.45
C ARG A 42 -20.28 3.79 -24.35
N GLU A 43 -20.27 3.99 -25.67
CA GLU A 43 -20.13 2.91 -26.65
C GLU A 43 -18.66 2.56 -26.88
N ALA A 44 -17.77 3.57 -26.79
CA ALA A 44 -16.34 3.39 -26.97
C ALA A 44 -15.57 3.18 -25.64
N LEU A 45 -15.99 3.81 -24.54
CA LEU A 45 -15.26 3.83 -23.27
C LEU A 45 -16.05 3.26 -22.10
N ALA A 46 -15.36 2.52 -21.25
CA ALA A 46 -15.88 2.00 -20.00
C ALA A 46 -14.85 2.06 -18.88
N THR A 47 -15.32 2.26 -17.66
CA THR A 47 -14.52 2.03 -16.45
C THR A 47 -14.27 0.53 -16.26
N ALA A 48 -13.24 0.16 -15.50
CA ALA A 48 -12.97 -1.25 -15.19
C ALA A 48 -14.16 -1.95 -14.52
N ARG A 49 -15.01 -1.21 -13.79
CA ARG A 49 -16.25 -1.74 -13.20
C ARG A 49 -17.31 -2.00 -14.27
N GLN A 50 -17.52 -1.06 -15.19
CA GLN A 50 -18.46 -1.23 -16.30
C GLN A 50 -18.04 -2.36 -17.24
N LEU A 51 -16.75 -2.49 -17.56
CA LEU A 51 -16.25 -3.65 -18.32
C LEU A 51 -16.61 -4.97 -17.62
N ARG A 52 -16.46 -5.04 -16.29
CA ARG A 52 -16.79 -6.24 -15.52
C ARG A 52 -18.29 -6.57 -15.57
N GLU A 53 -19.16 -5.56 -15.58
CA GLU A 53 -20.61 -5.72 -15.76
C GLU A 53 -20.94 -6.24 -17.17
N LEU A 54 -20.17 -5.84 -18.19
CA LEU A 54 -20.26 -6.35 -19.56
C LEU A 54 -19.60 -7.74 -19.76
N GLY A 55 -19.07 -8.36 -18.71
CA GLY A 55 -18.34 -9.63 -18.84
C GLY A 55 -16.98 -9.51 -19.53
N LEU A 56 -16.42 -8.30 -19.57
CA LEU A 56 -15.13 -7.97 -20.17
C LEU A 56 -14.07 -7.66 -19.09
N ARG A 57 -12.80 -7.59 -19.50
CA ARG A 57 -11.66 -7.13 -18.71
C ARG A 57 -10.77 -6.23 -19.59
N PRO A 58 -10.01 -5.28 -19.02
CA PRO A 58 -9.09 -4.43 -19.77
C PRO A 58 -7.96 -5.14 -20.53
N ALA A 59 -7.87 -6.47 -20.48
CA ALA A 59 -6.86 -7.28 -21.17
C ALA A 59 -5.37 -7.00 -20.90
N GLY A 60 -5.02 -6.01 -20.06
CA GLY A 60 -3.65 -5.51 -19.90
C GLY A 60 -3.43 -4.16 -20.59
N ALA A 61 -4.46 -3.61 -21.24
CA ALA A 61 -4.45 -2.28 -21.81
C ALA A 61 -4.34 -1.20 -20.74
N ASP A 62 -3.55 -0.17 -21.05
CA ASP A 62 -3.48 1.05 -20.28
C ASP A 62 -4.75 1.89 -20.45
N PRO A 63 -5.12 2.69 -19.45
CA PRO A 63 -6.27 3.58 -19.57
C PRO A 63 -6.01 4.65 -20.63
N VAL A 64 -6.99 4.88 -21.50
CA VAL A 64 -6.90 5.85 -22.60
C VAL A 64 -7.36 7.25 -22.19
N ALA A 65 -8.15 7.35 -21.12
CA ALA A 65 -8.66 8.62 -20.60
C ALA A 65 -8.93 8.53 -19.09
N VAL A 66 -9.13 9.69 -18.47
CA VAL A 66 -9.53 9.79 -17.07
C VAL A 66 -10.83 10.55 -16.96
N LEU A 67 -11.84 9.95 -16.34
CA LEU A 67 -13.06 10.62 -15.95
C LEU A 67 -12.82 11.39 -14.65
N VAL A 68 -12.98 12.71 -14.72
CA VAL A 68 -12.88 13.63 -13.59
C VAL A 68 -14.29 13.97 -13.12
N PHE A 69 -14.58 13.66 -11.86
CA PHE A 69 -15.87 13.97 -11.25
C PHE A 69 -15.67 14.44 -9.81
N GLY A 70 -16.56 15.32 -9.34
CA GLY A 70 -16.54 15.80 -7.96
C GLY A 70 -17.74 15.26 -7.19
N HIS A 71 -17.54 14.91 -5.93
CA HIS A 71 -18.65 14.65 -5.01
C HIS A 71 -19.19 15.96 -4.47
N ARG A 72 -20.52 16.11 -4.45
CA ARG A 72 -21.19 17.30 -3.88
C ARG A 72 -21.26 17.30 -2.34
N ARG A 73 -20.83 16.21 -1.68
CA ARG A 73 -20.89 16.08 -0.22
C ARG A 73 -19.68 16.74 0.46
N GLU A 74 -19.98 17.54 1.47
CA GLU A 74 -19.01 18.16 2.37
C GLU A 74 -18.17 17.07 3.07
N GLY A 75 -16.83 17.25 3.10
CA GLY A 75 -15.89 16.32 3.74
C GLY A 75 -15.30 15.20 2.86
N ARG A 76 -15.71 15.05 1.58
CA ARG A 76 -15.02 14.17 0.61
C ARG A 76 -14.06 14.99 -0.25
N ARG A 77 -12.94 14.37 -0.69
CA ARG A 77 -11.99 15.00 -1.62
C ARG A 77 -12.77 15.60 -2.81
N PRO A 78 -12.53 16.86 -3.19
CA PRO A 78 -13.42 17.59 -4.10
C PRO A 78 -13.39 17.10 -5.54
N VAL A 79 -12.44 16.25 -5.91
CA VAL A 79 -12.25 15.70 -7.26
C VAL A 79 -11.72 14.27 -7.14
N GLU A 80 -12.45 13.32 -7.73
CA GLU A 80 -12.06 11.94 -7.95
C GLU A 80 -11.81 11.67 -9.44
N TYR A 81 -11.06 10.59 -9.68
CA TYR A 81 -10.65 10.16 -10.99
C TYR A 81 -11.08 8.70 -11.19
N ALA A 82 -11.63 8.39 -12.36
CA ALA A 82 -11.85 7.02 -12.79
C ALA A 82 -11.17 6.78 -14.13
N SER A 83 -10.32 5.76 -14.18
CA SER A 83 -9.67 5.31 -15.40
C SER A 83 -10.69 4.76 -16.39
N LEU A 84 -10.60 5.23 -17.64
CA LEU A 84 -11.42 4.79 -18.75
C LEU A 84 -10.58 3.95 -19.71
N TYR A 85 -11.15 2.82 -20.10
CA TYR A 85 -10.58 1.85 -21.03
C TYR A 85 -11.46 1.77 -22.25
N ARG A 86 -10.88 1.41 -23.39
CA ARG A 86 -11.68 1.15 -24.57
C ARG A 86 -12.37 -0.20 -24.48
N ILE A 87 -13.59 -0.25 -24.99
CA ILE A 87 -14.42 -1.46 -24.98
C ILE A 87 -13.96 -2.44 -26.08
N ASP A 88 -13.51 -1.93 -27.23
CA ASP A 88 -13.05 -2.74 -28.37
C ASP A 88 -11.69 -3.43 -28.13
N GLU A 89 -10.83 -2.84 -27.30
CA GLU A 89 -9.57 -3.46 -26.84
C GLU A 89 -9.76 -4.40 -25.64
N ALA A 90 -10.97 -4.47 -25.07
CA ALA A 90 -11.24 -5.31 -23.92
C ALA A 90 -11.39 -6.78 -24.33
N ALA A 91 -10.89 -7.67 -23.47
CA ALA A 91 -11.02 -9.11 -23.66
C ALA A 91 -12.16 -9.67 -22.81
N PRO A 92 -12.76 -10.81 -23.18
CA PRO A 92 -13.67 -11.54 -22.31
C PRO A 92 -13.05 -11.81 -20.93
N LYS A 93 -13.87 -11.67 -19.89
CA LYS A 93 -13.49 -11.97 -18.52
C LYS A 93 -13.10 -13.45 -18.43
N ARG A 94 -11.92 -13.72 -17.86
CA ARG A 94 -11.47 -15.10 -17.62
C ARG A 94 -12.44 -15.79 -16.68
N THR A 95 -12.95 -16.93 -17.13
CA THR A 95 -13.79 -17.81 -16.33
C THR A 95 -12.91 -18.85 -15.66
N ALA A 96 -13.00 -18.96 -14.33
CA ALA A 96 -12.25 -19.96 -13.59
C ALA A 96 -12.66 -21.36 -14.07
N THR A 97 -11.68 -22.23 -14.32
CA THR A 97 -11.91 -23.63 -14.71
C THR A 97 -12.54 -24.41 -13.56
N PRO A 98 -13.22 -25.54 -13.82
CA PRO A 98 -13.77 -26.38 -12.75
C PRO A 98 -12.74 -26.77 -11.70
N ALA A 99 -11.53 -27.14 -12.11
CA ALA A 99 -10.43 -27.47 -11.21
C ALA A 99 -9.99 -26.28 -10.34
N GLN A 100 -9.96 -25.06 -10.89
CA GLN A 100 -9.67 -23.85 -10.12
C GLN A 100 -10.76 -23.56 -9.09
N ARG A 101 -12.03 -23.75 -9.45
CA ARG A 101 -13.16 -23.57 -8.52
C ARG A 101 -13.08 -24.55 -7.37
N GLU A 102 -12.82 -25.82 -7.66
CA GLU A 102 -12.66 -26.86 -6.64
C GLU A 102 -11.46 -26.57 -5.72
N ALA A 103 -10.34 -26.10 -6.28
CA ALA A 103 -9.19 -25.67 -5.49
C ALA A 103 -9.53 -24.49 -4.56
N ILE A 104 -10.29 -23.51 -5.04
CA ILE A 104 -10.78 -22.38 -4.24
C ILE A 104 -11.73 -22.90 -3.15
N GLU A 105 -12.68 -23.78 -3.46
CA GLU A 105 -13.61 -24.35 -2.50
C GLU A 105 -12.87 -25.10 -1.38
N ARG A 106 -11.86 -25.91 -1.72
CA ARG A 106 -10.98 -26.55 -0.72
C ARG A 106 -10.24 -25.52 0.15
N ALA A 107 -9.68 -24.47 -0.46
CA ALA A 107 -8.98 -23.42 0.26
C ALA A 107 -9.92 -22.65 1.20
N LEU A 108 -11.14 -22.32 0.75
CA LEU A 108 -12.16 -21.67 1.56
C LEU A 108 -12.64 -22.60 2.68
N GLY A 109 -12.84 -23.90 2.42
CA GLY A 109 -13.16 -24.90 3.43
C GLY A 109 -12.10 -24.98 4.52
N ALA A 110 -10.82 -25.00 4.14
CA ALA A 110 -9.71 -24.95 5.09
C ALA A 110 -9.71 -23.68 5.95
N ARG A 111 -10.02 -22.51 5.37
CA ARG A 111 -10.15 -21.25 6.13
C ARG A 111 -11.34 -21.21 7.09
N ARG A 112 -12.31 -22.11 6.92
CA ARG A 112 -13.47 -22.26 7.80
C ARG A 112 -13.35 -23.43 8.77
N THR A 113 -12.30 -24.24 8.66
CA THR A 113 -12.10 -25.43 9.50
C THR A 113 -11.27 -25.08 10.72
N CYS A 114 -11.85 -25.28 11.91
CA CYS A 114 -11.18 -24.98 13.18
C CYS A 114 -9.99 -25.91 13.41
N GLN A 115 -8.81 -25.37 13.68
CA GLN A 115 -7.60 -26.18 13.93
C GLN A 115 -7.61 -26.92 15.28
N ARG A 116 -8.53 -26.56 16.21
CA ARG A 116 -8.69 -27.21 17.51
C ARG A 116 -9.67 -28.37 17.47
N CYS A 117 -10.90 -28.15 16.96
CA CYS A 117 -11.96 -29.16 16.96
C CYS A 117 -12.22 -29.82 15.60
N GLY A 118 -11.60 -29.35 14.52
CA GLY A 118 -11.77 -29.89 13.16
C GLY A 118 -13.12 -29.58 12.50
N GLN A 119 -14.03 -28.88 13.19
CA GLN A 119 -15.35 -28.56 12.65
C GLN A 119 -15.27 -27.41 11.63
N GLN A 120 -15.93 -27.58 10.49
CA GLN A 120 -16.08 -26.54 9.48
C GLN A 120 -17.22 -25.58 9.87
N GLN A 121 -16.93 -24.28 9.87
CA GLN A 121 -17.89 -23.22 10.18
C GLN A 121 -18.54 -22.65 8.90
N ASP A 122 -19.66 -21.96 9.06
CA ASP A 122 -20.32 -21.17 8.02
C ASP A 122 -19.67 -19.79 7.81
N TYR A 123 -18.90 -19.31 8.79
CA TYR A 123 -18.07 -18.10 8.73
C TYR A 123 -16.56 -18.40 8.55
N TYR A 124 -15.80 -17.39 8.13
CA TYR A 124 -14.34 -17.49 8.06
C TYR A 124 -13.70 -17.31 9.43
N LEU A 125 -12.77 -18.20 9.76
CA LEU A 125 -12.02 -18.11 11.01
C LEU A 125 -10.99 -16.99 10.96
N SER A 126 -10.67 -16.43 12.13
CA SER A 126 -9.56 -15.49 12.28
C SER A 126 -8.26 -16.10 11.77
N THR A 127 -7.47 -15.34 11.00
CA THR A 127 -6.17 -15.78 10.51
C THR A 127 -5.15 -15.98 11.64
N ARG A 128 -5.32 -15.25 12.76
CA ARG A 128 -4.42 -15.26 13.92
C ARG A 128 -4.63 -16.49 14.79
N SER A 129 -5.87 -16.79 15.19
CA SER A 129 -6.17 -17.94 16.05
C SER A 129 -6.47 -19.23 15.27
N ARG A 130 -7.02 -19.12 14.04
CA ARG A 130 -7.54 -20.25 13.24
C ARG A 130 -8.49 -21.17 14.03
N MET A 131 -9.23 -20.58 14.96
CA MET A 131 -10.15 -21.27 15.86
C MET A 131 -11.56 -20.70 15.71
N CYS A 132 -12.56 -21.57 15.85
CA CYS A 132 -13.95 -21.14 15.94
C CYS A 132 -14.20 -20.41 17.27
N GLY A 133 -15.26 -19.58 17.34
CA GLY A 133 -15.63 -18.83 18.54
C GLY A 133 -15.60 -19.65 19.83
N PRO A 134 -16.30 -20.80 19.91
CA PRO A 134 -16.32 -21.63 21.12
C PRO A 134 -14.94 -22.15 21.52
N CYS A 135 -14.11 -22.58 20.54
CA CYS A 135 -12.76 -23.04 20.81
C CYS A 135 -11.86 -21.91 21.29
N SER A 136 -12.05 -20.70 20.75
CA SER A 136 -11.28 -19.51 21.09
C SER A 136 -11.58 -19.05 22.50
N GLU A 137 -12.86 -18.97 22.86
CA GLU A 137 -13.35 -18.68 24.22
C GLU A 137 -12.81 -19.72 25.22
N ALA A 138 -12.95 -21.00 24.89
CA ALA A 138 -12.44 -22.08 25.75
C ALA A 138 -10.90 -22.19 25.83
N THR A 139 -10.15 -21.38 25.08
CA THR A 139 -8.69 -21.26 25.26
C THR A 139 -8.28 -19.97 25.93
N GLY A 140 -9.17 -18.98 26.04
CA GLY A 140 -8.76 -17.64 26.48
C GLY A 140 -7.77 -16.95 25.52
N VAL A 141 -7.64 -17.40 24.26
CA VAL A 141 -6.66 -16.84 23.30
C VAL A 141 -6.82 -15.33 23.11
N TRP A 142 -8.05 -14.82 23.26
CA TRP A 142 -8.31 -13.39 23.20
C TRP A 142 -8.06 -12.68 24.53
N ASP A 143 -8.19 -13.39 25.66
CA ASP A 143 -7.90 -12.86 26.99
C ASP A 143 -6.39 -12.71 27.18
N ASP A 144 -5.59 -13.69 26.74
CA ASP A 144 -4.12 -13.62 26.74
C ASP A 144 -3.62 -12.48 25.85
N GLN A 145 -4.29 -12.25 24.71
CA GLN A 145 -3.97 -11.14 23.82
C GLN A 145 -4.36 -9.79 24.42
N ALA A 146 -5.52 -9.71 25.09
CA ALA A 146 -5.96 -8.49 25.76
C ALA A 146 -5.02 -8.15 26.93
N ALA A 147 -4.57 -9.14 27.70
CA ALA A 147 -3.62 -8.96 28.79
C ALA A 147 -2.21 -8.53 28.33
N ALA A 148 -1.86 -8.80 27.08
CA ALA A 148 -0.57 -8.42 26.50
C ALA A 148 -0.55 -7.01 25.85
N VAL A 149 -1.71 -6.34 25.74
CA VAL A 149 -1.75 -4.93 25.34
C VAL A 149 -1.63 -4.10 26.62
N ASP A 150 -0.55 -3.34 26.77
CA ASP A 150 -0.48 -2.33 27.84
C ASP A 150 -1.66 -1.36 27.66
N ASP A 151 -2.55 -1.31 28.67
CA ASP A 151 -3.79 -0.53 28.67
C ASP A 151 -3.58 0.99 28.57
N ASP A 152 -2.31 1.44 28.57
CA ASP A 152 -1.89 2.83 28.49
C ASP A 152 -2.27 3.46 27.14
N TRP A 153 -2.13 2.73 26.03
CA TRP A 153 -2.39 3.28 24.69
C TRP A 153 -3.84 3.74 24.51
N ARG A 154 -4.82 3.02 25.08
CA ARG A 154 -6.24 3.39 24.94
C ARG A 154 -6.55 4.66 25.73
N ALA A 155 -5.96 4.82 26.92
CA ALA A 155 -6.10 6.02 27.73
C ALA A 155 -5.39 7.23 27.09
N GLU A 156 -4.18 7.04 26.54
CA GLU A 156 -3.45 8.06 25.77
C GLU A 156 -4.20 8.49 24.51
N HIS A 157 -4.75 7.52 23.76
CA HIS A 157 -5.53 7.80 22.54
C HIS A 157 -6.82 8.56 22.86
N ASP A 158 -7.55 8.15 23.90
CA ASP A 158 -8.76 8.86 24.33
C ASP A 158 -8.45 10.24 24.90
N ALA A 159 -7.29 10.42 25.54
CA ALA A 159 -6.81 11.73 26.01
C ALA A 159 -6.41 12.63 24.83
N ALA A 160 -5.74 12.10 23.82
CA ALA A 160 -5.38 12.82 22.60
C ALA A 160 -6.63 13.23 21.82
N ILE A 161 -7.61 12.32 21.65
CA ILE A 161 -8.91 12.66 21.04
C ILE A 161 -9.59 13.77 21.85
N ARG A 162 -9.64 13.69 23.18
CA ARG A 162 -10.26 14.74 24.01
C ARG A 162 -9.51 16.08 23.94
N ALA A 163 -8.19 16.07 23.77
CA ALA A 163 -7.38 17.27 23.63
C ALA A 163 -7.55 17.92 22.25
N GLU A 164 -7.72 17.12 21.20
CA GLU A 164 -7.90 17.56 19.82
C GLU A 164 -9.37 17.71 19.40
N ASP A 165 -10.34 17.35 20.26
CA ASP A 165 -11.77 17.42 19.97
C ASP A 165 -12.21 18.87 19.79
N PRO A 166 -12.53 19.30 18.55
CA PRO A 166 -12.95 20.66 18.25
C PRO A 166 -14.32 21.01 18.84
N TYR A 167 -15.04 20.02 19.42
CA TYR A 167 -16.32 20.17 20.08
C TYR A 167 -16.24 19.95 21.60
N ARG A 168 -15.05 19.93 22.21
CA ARG A 168 -14.94 19.91 23.67
C ARG A 168 -15.65 21.15 24.27
N PRO A 169 -16.39 21.01 25.38
CA PRO A 169 -17.06 22.14 25.99
C PRO A 169 -16.03 23.22 26.36
N ILE A 170 -16.30 24.47 25.97
CA ILE A 170 -15.45 25.62 26.27
C ILE A 170 -15.38 25.77 27.80
N THR A 171 -14.16 25.75 28.35
CA THR A 171 -13.91 25.90 29.78
C THR A 171 -13.65 27.36 30.15
N GLU A 172 -13.70 27.71 31.45
CA GLU A 172 -13.32 29.07 31.92
C GLU A 172 -11.91 29.47 31.49
N THR A 173 -10.99 28.50 31.35
CA THR A 173 -9.63 28.72 30.86
C THR A 173 -9.58 29.07 29.38
N ASP A 174 -10.47 28.49 28.56
CA ASP A 174 -10.60 28.86 27.14
C ASP A 174 -11.21 30.27 26.97
N LEU A 175 -12.11 30.65 27.88
CA LEU A 175 -12.71 31.98 27.93
C LEU A 175 -11.76 33.06 28.46
N ALA A 176 -10.80 32.68 29.31
CA ALA A 176 -9.77 33.59 29.79
C ALA A 176 -8.88 34.10 28.65
N GLY A 177 -8.72 33.30 27.58
CA GLY A 177 -7.78 33.58 26.49
C GLY A 177 -6.33 33.68 26.99
N PRO A 178 -5.32 33.72 26.11
CA PRO A 178 -4.04 34.29 26.51
C PRO A 178 -4.31 35.75 26.90
N GLU A 179 -3.76 36.20 28.03
CA GLU A 179 -3.69 37.62 28.36
C GLU A 179 -2.95 38.29 27.19
N LEU A 180 -3.71 38.92 26.30
CA LEU A 180 -3.14 39.67 25.20
C LEU A 180 -2.51 40.89 25.86
N ASP A 181 -1.24 40.75 26.24
CA ASP A 181 -0.38 41.89 26.48
C ASP A 181 -0.54 42.75 25.23
N LEU A 182 -1.26 43.86 25.37
CA LEU A 182 -1.30 44.94 24.40
C LEU A 182 0.12 45.50 24.37
N VAL A 183 1.00 44.82 23.65
CA VAL A 183 2.27 45.38 23.23
C VAL A 183 1.87 46.55 22.34
N GLU A 184 1.91 47.75 22.90
CA GLU A 184 1.82 48.97 22.11
C GLU A 184 2.85 48.84 20.98
N PRO A 185 2.43 48.92 19.72
CA PRO A 185 3.37 48.83 18.61
C PRO A 185 4.42 49.93 18.81
N PRO A 186 5.71 49.60 18.72
CA PRO A 186 6.74 50.63 18.86
C PRO A 186 6.50 51.70 17.79
N GLU A 187 6.59 52.96 18.19
CA GLU A 187 6.53 54.07 17.24
C GLU A 187 7.58 53.85 16.13
N PRO A 188 7.23 54.08 14.86
CA PRO A 188 8.19 53.86 13.79
C PRO A 188 9.35 54.84 13.93
N ASP A 189 10.52 54.29 14.26
CA ASP A 189 11.79 55.00 14.19
C ASP A 189 12.09 55.29 12.72
N VAL A 190 11.78 56.51 12.28
CA VAL A 190 12.15 57.02 10.96
C VAL A 190 13.60 57.50 11.03
N GLY A 191 14.49 56.55 11.33
CA GLY A 191 15.94 56.72 11.29
C GLY A 191 16.46 56.26 9.93
N ASP A 192 17.12 57.17 9.22
CA ASP A 192 17.80 56.92 7.95
C ASP A 192 18.77 55.72 8.09
N ALA A 193 18.37 54.56 7.57
CA ALA A 193 19.20 53.36 7.51
C ALA A 193 19.36 52.91 6.05
N ASP A 194 20.61 52.92 5.63
CA ASP A 194 21.13 52.59 4.31
C ASP A 194 20.65 51.24 3.75
N GLU A 195 20.65 51.17 2.42
CA GLU A 195 20.17 50.10 1.51
C GLU A 195 20.97 48.78 1.58
N ALA A 196 21.48 48.38 2.75
CA ALA A 196 22.48 47.32 2.86
C ALA A 196 22.25 46.36 4.04
N ASP A 197 21.05 45.80 4.19
CA ASP A 197 20.91 44.52 4.92
C ASP A 197 19.59 43.79 4.57
N VAL A 198 19.49 43.34 3.32
CA VAL A 198 18.55 42.27 2.96
C VAL A 198 19.24 40.96 3.34
N VAL A 199 18.82 40.34 4.45
CA VAL A 199 19.23 38.98 4.81
C VAL A 199 18.77 38.05 3.70
N ALA A 200 19.71 37.64 2.84
CA ALA A 200 19.48 36.68 1.79
C ALA A 200 19.05 35.34 2.41
N LEU A 201 17.81 34.93 2.16
CA LEU A 201 17.34 33.58 2.45
C LEU A 201 18.28 32.57 1.78
N PRO A 202 18.65 31.47 2.46
CA PRO A 202 19.49 30.44 1.85
C PRO A 202 18.80 29.92 0.58
N PRO A 203 19.56 29.67 -0.52
CA PRO A 203 18.97 29.16 -1.74
C PRO A 203 18.30 27.82 -1.45
N GLN A 204 17.01 27.74 -1.76
CA GLN A 204 16.25 26.49 -1.76
C GLN A 204 17.06 25.46 -2.56
N ARG A 205 17.42 24.34 -1.91
CA ARG A 205 18.16 23.24 -2.53
C ARG A 205 17.33 22.76 -3.73
N SER A 206 17.70 23.19 -4.93
CA SER A 206 17.10 22.73 -6.18
C SER A 206 17.10 21.20 -6.15
N ALA A 207 15.92 20.59 -6.17
CA ALA A 207 15.81 19.16 -6.33
C ALA A 207 16.56 18.79 -7.62
N GLU A 208 17.63 18.02 -7.49
CA GLU A 208 18.37 17.51 -8.64
C GLU A 208 17.37 16.82 -9.58
N PRO A 209 17.41 17.08 -10.89
CA PRO A 209 16.55 16.39 -11.83
C PRO A 209 16.81 14.89 -11.70
N ARG A 210 15.74 14.10 -11.49
CA ARG A 210 15.84 12.63 -11.53
C ARG A 210 16.55 12.26 -12.84
N PRO A 211 17.56 11.36 -12.80
CA PRO A 211 18.19 10.90 -14.02
C PRO A 211 17.11 10.34 -14.96
N ALA A 212 17.23 10.68 -16.24
CA ALA A 212 16.32 10.18 -17.26
C ALA A 212 16.24 8.64 -17.20
N PRO A 213 15.05 8.05 -17.42
CA PRO A 213 14.98 6.60 -17.60
C PRO A 213 15.93 6.22 -18.73
N THR A 214 16.78 5.22 -18.49
CA THR A 214 17.62 4.61 -19.52
C THR A 214 16.73 4.19 -20.69
N PRO A 215 17.15 4.40 -21.95
CA PRO A 215 16.36 3.97 -23.10
C PRO A 215 16.07 2.47 -23.00
N ASP A 216 14.82 2.15 -23.30
CA ASP A 216 14.27 0.80 -23.37
C ASP A 216 15.24 -0.15 -24.09
N ILE A 217 15.41 -1.33 -23.48
CA ILE A 217 15.84 -2.54 -24.18
C ILE A 217 15.00 -2.64 -25.45
N ASP A 218 15.65 -2.73 -26.60
CA ASP A 218 15.04 -2.74 -27.92
C ASP A 218 13.78 -3.62 -27.96
N ARG A 219 12.63 -2.95 -28.01
CA ARG A 219 11.28 -3.55 -28.07
C ARG A 219 10.95 -4.14 -29.45
N ALA A 220 11.98 -4.47 -30.23
CA ALA A 220 11.88 -4.99 -31.59
C ALA A 220 12.26 -6.48 -31.72
N ALA A 221 12.47 -7.19 -30.61
CA ALA A 221 12.86 -8.62 -30.63
C ALA A 221 11.98 -9.55 -29.78
N ILE A 222 10.72 -9.18 -29.51
CA ILE A 222 9.73 -10.13 -28.98
C ILE A 222 8.80 -10.48 -30.15
N GLU A 223 9.33 -11.27 -31.08
CA GLU A 223 8.50 -12.02 -32.01
C GLU A 223 7.79 -13.14 -31.23
N ASP A 224 6.47 -13.16 -31.39
CA ASP A 224 5.55 -14.15 -30.85
C ASP A 224 5.74 -15.47 -31.64
N ASP A 225 6.70 -16.29 -31.22
CA ASP A 225 6.75 -17.72 -31.60
C ASP A 225 6.19 -18.56 -30.45
N SER A 226 4.87 -18.67 -30.47
CA SER A 226 4.09 -19.52 -29.57
C SER A 226 4.34 -21.00 -29.87
N THR A 227 5.48 -21.53 -29.42
CA THR A 227 5.65 -22.92 -28.96
C THR A 227 6.71 -22.90 -27.86
N PRO A 228 6.45 -23.38 -26.62
CA PRO A 228 7.51 -23.42 -25.62
C PRO A 228 8.64 -24.29 -26.17
N ALA A 229 9.84 -23.72 -26.27
CA ALA A 229 11.03 -24.46 -26.64
C ALA A 229 11.11 -25.72 -25.76
N ALA A 230 11.54 -26.85 -26.32
CA ALA A 230 11.61 -28.13 -25.60
C ALA A 230 12.36 -27.99 -24.25
N ASP A 231 13.27 -27.03 -24.15
CA ASP A 231 14.03 -26.69 -22.95
C ASP A 231 13.20 -26.02 -21.84
N ASP A 232 12.18 -25.22 -22.16
CA ASP A 232 11.29 -24.59 -21.17
C ASP A 232 10.31 -25.60 -20.57
N ALA A 233 9.80 -26.51 -21.41
CA ALA A 233 9.02 -27.66 -20.95
C ALA A 233 9.87 -28.61 -20.08
N ALA A 234 11.15 -28.80 -20.43
CA ALA A 234 12.10 -29.55 -19.62
C ALA A 234 12.42 -28.86 -18.28
N GLN A 235 12.60 -27.53 -18.26
CA GLN A 235 12.81 -26.74 -17.04
C GLN A 235 11.58 -26.77 -16.11
N ALA A 236 10.37 -26.65 -16.66
CA ALA A 236 9.12 -26.77 -15.89
C ALA A 236 8.95 -28.18 -15.29
N THR A 237 9.34 -29.21 -16.03
CA THR A 237 9.35 -30.60 -15.56
C THR A 237 10.39 -30.80 -14.46
N GLN A 238 11.59 -30.23 -14.61
CA GLN A 238 12.66 -30.29 -13.61
C GLN A 238 12.28 -29.55 -12.31
N HIS A 239 11.59 -28.40 -12.41
CA HIS A 239 11.09 -27.67 -11.26
C HIS A 239 10.04 -28.48 -10.47
N THR A 240 9.14 -29.15 -11.20
CA THR A 240 8.12 -30.04 -10.62
C THR A 240 8.77 -31.26 -9.94
N GLN A 241 9.76 -31.88 -10.57
CA GLN A 241 10.52 -32.99 -9.97
C GLN A 241 11.29 -32.57 -8.71
N ARG A 242 11.88 -31.36 -8.70
CA ARG A 242 12.53 -30.79 -7.50
C ARG A 242 11.54 -30.55 -6.36
N ALA A 243 10.34 -30.04 -6.68
CA ALA A 243 9.27 -29.83 -5.69
C ALA A 243 8.78 -31.17 -5.09
N LEU A 244 8.53 -32.17 -5.93
CA LEU A 244 8.12 -33.51 -5.47
C LEU A 244 9.20 -34.20 -4.64
N THR A 245 10.47 -34.04 -5.01
CA THR A 245 11.62 -34.55 -4.23
C THR A 245 11.68 -33.91 -2.85
N ARG A 246 11.47 -32.58 -2.76
CA ARG A 246 11.42 -31.86 -1.49
C ARG A 246 10.26 -32.33 -0.60
N ILE A 247 9.08 -32.55 -1.19
CA ILE A 247 7.92 -33.12 -0.47
C ILE A 247 8.21 -34.53 0.04
N ALA A 248 8.86 -35.38 -0.76
CA ALA A 248 9.25 -36.72 -0.35
C ALA A 248 10.32 -36.69 0.76
N GLN A 249 11.28 -35.77 0.69
CA GLN A 249 12.28 -35.55 1.75
C GLN A 249 11.63 -35.10 3.07
N HIS A 250 10.66 -34.18 3.02
CA HIS A 250 9.89 -33.78 4.21
C HIS A 250 9.11 -34.96 4.79
N ARG A 251 8.40 -35.73 3.96
CA ARG A 251 7.68 -36.93 4.44
C ARG A 251 8.62 -37.99 5.02
N ALA A 252 9.80 -38.16 4.45
CA ALA A 252 10.82 -39.06 4.99
C ALA A 252 11.45 -38.52 6.28
N ALA A 253 11.59 -37.20 6.42
CA ALA A 253 12.02 -36.56 7.66
C ALA A 253 10.93 -36.70 8.75
N ASP A 254 9.66 -36.50 8.40
CA ASP A 254 8.51 -36.69 9.29
C ASP A 254 8.37 -38.17 9.72
N ALA A 255 8.61 -39.11 8.80
CA ALA A 255 8.62 -40.54 9.10
C ALA A 255 9.84 -40.96 9.95
N ARG A 256 11.01 -40.32 9.77
CA ARG A 256 12.20 -40.50 10.63
C ARG A 256 12.03 -39.84 11.99
N ALA A 257 11.22 -38.79 12.09
CA ALA A 257 10.84 -38.12 13.34
C ALA A 257 9.72 -38.86 14.10
N GLY A 258 9.51 -40.14 13.79
CA GLY A 258 8.61 -41.02 14.53
C GLY A 258 8.89 -40.96 16.04
N ASP A 259 7.79 -40.81 16.79
CA ASP A 259 7.64 -40.67 18.24
C ASP A 259 8.03 -39.33 18.90
N GLU A 260 8.22 -38.25 18.14
CA GLU A 260 8.19 -36.92 18.76
C GLU A 260 6.74 -36.43 18.92
N THR A 261 6.30 -36.37 20.18
CA THR A 261 4.95 -35.92 20.53
C THR A 261 4.74 -34.48 20.07
N ARG A 262 3.48 -34.11 19.78
CA ARG A 262 3.12 -32.74 19.39
C ARG A 262 3.59 -31.69 20.42
N ALA A 263 3.66 -32.07 21.70
CA ALA A 263 4.13 -31.23 22.80
C ALA A 263 5.63 -30.93 22.70
N GLU A 264 6.45 -31.92 22.34
CA GLU A 264 7.91 -31.76 22.19
C GLU A 264 8.27 -30.88 20.98
N ARG A 265 7.52 -31.00 19.87
CA ARG A 265 7.65 -30.08 18.73
C ARG A 265 7.33 -28.63 19.06
N LEU A 266 6.28 -28.40 19.86
CA LEU A 266 5.91 -27.06 20.32
C LEU A 266 6.97 -26.48 21.27
N ALA A 267 7.48 -27.29 22.21
CA ALA A 267 8.55 -26.86 23.12
C ALA A 267 9.83 -26.48 22.37
N ARG A 268 10.21 -27.22 21.33
CA ARG A 268 11.37 -26.90 20.49
C ARG A 268 11.17 -25.63 19.66
N TRP A 269 9.97 -25.41 19.13
CA TRP A 269 9.64 -24.19 18.40
C TRP A 269 9.73 -22.95 19.31
N HIS A 270 9.17 -23.02 20.52
CA HIS A 270 9.30 -21.95 21.52
C HIS A 270 10.75 -21.69 21.96
N ALA A 271 11.57 -22.74 22.09
CA ALA A 271 12.99 -22.58 22.41
C ALA A 271 13.79 -21.89 21.28
N HIS A 272 13.42 -22.11 20.02
CA HIS A 272 14.07 -21.49 18.87
C HIS A 272 13.65 -20.01 18.69
N ASP A 273 12.41 -19.67 19.02
CA ASP A 273 11.92 -18.27 19.02
C ASP A 273 12.61 -17.45 20.13
N HIS A 274 12.72 -18.00 21.35
CA HIS A 274 13.41 -17.30 22.45
C HIS A 274 14.94 -17.23 22.29
N ALA A 275 15.55 -18.11 21.50
CA ALA A 275 16.98 -18.01 21.17
C ALA A 275 17.28 -16.87 20.17
N ALA A 276 16.28 -16.43 19.40
CA ALA A 276 16.40 -15.28 18.50
C ALA A 276 16.24 -13.93 19.23
N GLU A 277 15.78 -13.93 20.48
CA GLU A 277 15.49 -12.72 21.28
C GLU A 277 16.48 -12.47 22.44
N ARG A 278 17.78 -12.74 22.27
CA ARG A 278 18.81 -12.14 23.17
C ARG A 278 19.34 -10.81 22.58
N PRO A 279 19.39 -9.73 23.38
CA PRO A 279 19.70 -8.38 22.90
C PRO A 279 21.20 -8.21 22.61
N ALA A 280 21.53 -7.76 21.41
CA ALA A 280 22.87 -7.33 21.02
C ALA A 280 23.15 -5.88 21.47
N HIS A 281 23.06 -5.59 22.78
CA HIS A 281 23.56 -4.34 23.36
C HIS A 281 23.93 -4.53 24.85
N ALA A 282 25.04 -5.20 25.10
CA ALA A 282 25.84 -5.04 26.30
C ALA A 282 27.27 -5.50 25.95
N ASP A 283 28.28 -4.77 26.42
CA ASP A 283 29.72 -5.03 26.27
C ASP A 283 30.41 -4.37 25.05
N ALA A 284 30.54 -3.04 25.09
CA ALA A 284 31.67 -2.34 24.46
C ALA A 284 32.61 -1.83 25.56
N PRO A 285 33.89 -2.24 25.60
CA PRO A 285 34.84 -1.70 26.57
C PRO A 285 35.42 -0.36 26.11
N GLU A 286 35.57 0.51 27.09
CA GLU A 286 36.20 1.82 27.08
C GLU A 286 37.69 1.71 26.69
N LEU A 287 38.12 2.40 25.63
CA LEU A 287 39.54 2.54 25.28
C LEU A 287 39.94 4.01 25.31
N ALA A 288 40.70 4.35 26.36
CA ALA A 288 41.37 5.61 26.55
C ALA A 288 42.72 5.67 25.80
N ALA A 289 42.99 6.85 25.23
CA ALA A 289 44.28 7.51 25.01
C ALA A 289 45.45 6.77 24.30
N ALA A 290 45.78 7.23 23.09
CA ALA A 290 47.16 7.30 22.58
C ALA A 290 47.31 8.48 21.59
N GLY A 291 48.39 9.26 21.74
CA GLY A 291 48.65 10.57 21.13
C GLY A 291 49.15 10.58 19.67
N PRO A 292 49.98 11.56 19.28
CA PRO A 292 49.74 12.43 18.11
C PRO A 292 50.22 11.86 16.77
N ARG A 293 49.56 12.33 15.70
CA ARG A 293 49.88 12.05 14.29
C ARG A 293 51.20 12.72 13.87
N GLN A 294 52.13 11.92 13.35
CA GLN A 294 53.28 12.41 12.59
C GLN A 294 52.87 12.66 11.13
N GLU A 295 53.13 13.87 10.64
CA GLU A 295 53.31 14.17 9.21
C GLU A 295 54.63 13.56 8.72
N VAL A 296 54.63 12.89 7.55
CA VAL A 296 55.73 12.99 6.57
C VAL A 296 55.19 12.77 5.15
N ALA A 297 55.53 13.76 4.32
CA ALA A 297 55.51 13.93 2.86
C ALA A 297 55.51 12.68 1.94
N LEU A 298 54.71 12.76 0.86
CA LEU A 298 55.16 13.15 -0.49
C LEU A 298 53.97 13.71 -1.29
#